data_AF-A0A7J3JGM0-F1
#
_entry.id   AF-A0A7J3JGM0-F1
#
_cell.length_a   1.000
_cell.length_b   1.000
_cell.length_c   1.000
_cell.angle_alpha   90.00
_cell.angle_beta   90.00
_cell.angle_gamma   90.00
#
_symmetry.space_group_name_H-M   'P 1'
#
loop_
_entity.id
_entity.type
_entity.pdbx_description
1 polymer ?
#
loop_
_entity_poly.entity_id
_entity_poly.type
_entity_poly.pdbx_seq_one_letter_code
_entity_poly.pdbx_strand_id
1 'polypeptide(L)'
;MSWVSGTLVESVETKVRSLGRVLSEYVEKRFTGYVVYRNMSAGIYILVAMIDGNIVACRSIRQTPAARTIIYDGVDCCGVAMKYISDIDGVVEVYSLDRKIIIADLLTFPQSRTEESVILASALNTGAGIPVKAPPKPPTPPPPPKPPVSVAEKPPAPPPTPQPPAPPAAAKAPVAEAVVREVGVRIMDECVDPVTLYMIIKSSQLVESARELPGPAVLERIEGMIKEKKPKYIYLSGNVTGAALRVVYDSQANGVSVELEKSGTSRCGKAVVDEVRSKSVTDVKIWIAV
;
A
#
# COMPACT_ATOMS: atom_id res chain seq x y z
N MET A 1 -5.68 -14.72 -12.22
CA MET A 1 -6.91 -14.46 -11.43
C MET A 1 -7.27 -13.00 -11.60
N SER A 2 -8.55 -12.68 -11.82
CA SER A 2 -9.01 -11.28 -11.93
C SER A 2 -9.30 -10.73 -10.53
N TRP A 3 -8.75 -9.56 -10.25
CA TRP A 3 -8.64 -8.92 -8.92
C TRP A 3 -9.86 -8.04 -8.57
N VAL A 4 -10.84 -8.02 -9.46
CA VAL A 4 -12.03 -7.20 -9.36
C VAL A 4 -13.25 -8.11 -9.50
N SER A 5 -14.09 -8.16 -8.46
CA SER A 5 -15.46 -8.65 -8.56
C SER A 5 -16.19 -7.85 -9.64
N GLY A 6 -16.56 -8.48 -10.75
CA GLY A 6 -17.20 -7.80 -11.87
C GLY A 6 -16.99 -8.58 -13.17
N THR A 7 -17.75 -8.21 -14.20
CA THR A 7 -17.53 -8.77 -15.54
C THR A 7 -16.46 -7.94 -16.22
N LEU A 8 -15.33 -8.55 -16.58
CA LEU A 8 -14.31 -7.89 -17.41
C LEU A 8 -14.94 -7.52 -18.76
N VAL A 9 -15.01 -6.22 -19.03
CA VAL A 9 -15.57 -5.67 -20.27
C VAL A 9 -14.48 -5.56 -21.32
N GLU A 10 -13.34 -4.97 -20.95
CA GLU A 10 -12.17 -4.91 -21.82
C GLU A 10 -10.86 -4.87 -21.02
N SER A 11 -9.79 -5.28 -21.68
CA SER A 11 -8.41 -5.16 -21.22
C SER A 11 -7.58 -4.63 -22.37
N VAL A 12 -6.94 -3.47 -22.19
CA VAL A 12 -6.23 -2.76 -23.25
C VAL A 12 -4.87 -2.29 -22.74
N GLU A 13 -3.83 -2.53 -23.53
CA GLU A 13 -2.50 -2.00 -23.24
C GLU A 13 -2.47 -0.48 -23.45
N THR A 14 -1.77 0.24 -22.58
CA THR A 14 -1.79 1.71 -22.62
C THR A 14 -1.06 2.31 -23.81
N LYS A 15 -0.17 1.55 -24.45
CA LYS A 15 0.40 1.88 -25.77
C LYS A 15 -0.67 2.00 -26.87
N VAL A 16 -1.80 1.30 -26.73
CA VAL A 16 -2.93 1.33 -27.66
C VAL A 16 -3.96 2.37 -27.22
N ARG A 17 -4.33 2.36 -25.94
CA ARG A 17 -5.28 3.32 -25.36
C ARG A 17 -4.85 3.73 -23.96
N SER A 18 -4.44 4.99 -23.80
CA SER A 18 -3.99 5.51 -22.52
C SER A 18 -5.12 5.49 -21.47
N LEU A 19 -4.75 5.48 -20.19
CA LEU A 19 -5.73 5.52 -19.08
C LEU A 19 -6.70 6.71 -19.22
N GLY A 20 -6.20 7.89 -19.57
CA GLY A 20 -7.04 9.08 -19.76
C GLY A 20 -8.09 8.89 -20.86
N ARG A 21 -7.70 8.26 -21.98
CA ARG A 21 -8.64 7.99 -23.09
C ARG A 21 -9.70 6.96 -22.70
N VAL A 22 -9.31 5.90 -21.98
CA VAL A 22 -10.29 4.93 -21.45
C VAL A 22 -11.25 5.63 -20.47
N LEU A 23 -10.73 6.39 -19.51
CA LEU A 23 -11.57 7.10 -18.54
C LEU A 23 -12.56 8.04 -19.22
N SER A 24 -12.12 8.85 -20.20
CA SER A 24 -13.00 9.75 -20.95
C SER A 24 -14.12 9.00 -21.66
N GLU A 25 -13.79 7.90 -22.35
CA GLU A 25 -14.75 7.09 -23.08
C GLU A 25 -15.83 6.49 -22.15
N TYR A 26 -15.44 6.00 -20.98
CA TYR A 26 -16.38 5.40 -20.03
C TYR A 26 -17.18 6.45 -19.22
N VAL A 27 -16.64 7.66 -19.05
CA VAL A 27 -17.42 8.81 -18.57
C VAL A 27 -18.52 9.16 -19.58
N GLU A 28 -18.18 9.30 -20.87
CA GLU A 28 -19.14 9.62 -21.94
C GLU A 28 -20.22 8.53 -22.10
N LYS A 29 -19.85 7.26 -21.96
CA LYS A 29 -20.78 6.12 -21.98
C LYS A 29 -21.66 6.00 -20.74
N ARG A 30 -21.53 6.90 -19.76
CA ARG A 30 -22.23 6.83 -18.47
C ARG A 30 -22.03 5.49 -17.77
N PHE A 31 -20.79 5.01 -17.77
CA PHE A 31 -20.48 3.69 -17.26
C PHE A 31 -20.68 3.56 -15.75
N THR A 32 -21.06 2.35 -15.31
CA THR A 32 -21.06 1.95 -13.91
C THR A 32 -20.16 0.73 -13.74
N GLY A 33 -19.10 0.90 -12.95
CA GLY A 33 -18.08 -0.13 -12.80
C GLY A 33 -16.75 0.44 -12.32
N TYR A 34 -15.68 -0.32 -12.52
CA TYR A 34 -14.32 0.08 -12.20
C TYR A 34 -13.47 0.18 -13.47
N VAL A 35 -12.63 1.21 -13.52
CA VAL A 35 -11.51 1.31 -14.47
C VAL A 35 -10.23 1.14 -13.66
N VAL A 36 -9.43 0.14 -14.01
CA VAL A 36 -8.23 -0.25 -13.28
C VAL A 36 -7.02 -0.10 -14.18
N TYR A 37 -6.05 0.70 -13.77
CA TYR A 37 -4.73 0.77 -14.39
C TYR A 37 -3.72 -0.03 -13.60
N ARG A 38 -2.87 -0.79 -14.30
CA ARG A 38 -1.77 -1.54 -13.71
C ARG A 38 -0.51 -1.35 -14.52
N ASN A 39 0.57 -1.00 -13.83
CA ASN A 39 1.92 -1.11 -14.35
C ASN A 39 2.73 -1.95 -13.35
N MET A 40 2.99 -3.21 -13.71
CA MET A 40 3.72 -4.15 -12.86
C MET A 40 5.22 -3.80 -12.77
N SER A 41 5.80 -3.19 -13.81
CA SER A 41 7.22 -2.79 -13.82
C SER A 41 7.47 -1.64 -12.84
N ALA A 42 6.51 -0.72 -12.73
CA ALA A 42 6.53 0.39 -11.78
C ALA A 42 5.89 0.06 -10.42
N GLY A 43 5.28 -1.13 -10.28
CA GLY A 43 4.55 -1.54 -9.09
C GLY A 43 3.35 -0.64 -8.76
N ILE A 44 2.61 -0.21 -9.78
CA ILE A 44 1.50 0.74 -9.66
C ILE A 44 0.18 0.07 -10.00
N TYR A 45 -0.79 0.32 -9.14
CA TYR A 45 -2.18 -0.05 -9.29
C TYR A 45 -3.04 1.18 -9.04
N ILE A 46 -3.98 1.48 -9.92
CA ILE A 46 -4.97 2.55 -9.73
C ILE A 46 -6.33 1.96 -10.05
N LEU A 47 -7.31 2.16 -9.17
CA LEU A 47 -8.70 1.82 -9.36
C LEU A 47 -9.54 3.09 -9.27
N VAL A 48 -10.29 3.36 -10.32
CA VAL A 48 -11.26 4.45 -10.39
C VAL A 48 -12.65 3.86 -10.45
N ALA A 49 -13.49 4.20 -9.48
CA ALA A 49 -14.87 3.75 -9.43
C ALA A 49 -15.80 4.77 -10.08
N MET A 50 -16.72 4.28 -10.92
CA MET A 50 -17.67 5.08 -11.67
C MET A 50 -19.12 4.66 -11.41
N ILE A 51 -20.02 5.63 -11.29
CA ILE A 51 -21.47 5.44 -11.25
C ILE A 51 -22.10 6.41 -12.26
N ASP A 52 -22.77 5.85 -13.28
CA ASP A 52 -23.41 6.63 -14.36
C ASP A 52 -22.45 7.65 -15.01
N GLY A 53 -21.19 7.25 -15.21
CA GLY A 53 -20.12 8.10 -15.75
C GLY A 53 -19.47 9.05 -14.75
N ASN A 54 -19.99 9.14 -13.52
CA ASN A 54 -19.39 9.98 -12.48
C ASN A 54 -18.31 9.21 -11.73
N ILE A 55 -17.12 9.79 -11.61
CA ILE A 55 -16.05 9.26 -10.76
C ILE A 55 -16.43 9.49 -9.30
N VAL A 56 -16.65 8.40 -8.56
CA VAL A 56 -17.14 8.44 -7.17
C VAL A 56 -16.08 8.02 -6.14
N ALA A 57 -15.03 7.31 -6.59
CA ALA A 57 -13.87 7.01 -5.77
C ALA A 57 -12.62 6.76 -6.62
N CYS A 58 -11.48 6.97 -5.99
CA CYS A 58 -10.18 6.62 -6.53
C CYS A 58 -9.35 5.96 -5.43
N ARG A 59 -8.71 4.85 -5.74
CA ARG A 59 -7.71 4.20 -4.88
C ARG A 59 -6.47 3.85 -5.69
N SER A 60 -5.30 4.06 -5.13
CA SER A 60 -4.05 3.68 -5.77
C SER A 60 -3.10 3.06 -4.78
N ILE A 61 -2.33 2.10 -5.27
CA ILE A 61 -1.20 1.50 -4.57
C ILE A 61 0.02 1.73 -5.45
N ARG A 62 1.09 2.24 -4.84
CA ARG A 62 2.38 2.40 -5.51
C ARG A 62 3.48 1.78 -4.68
N GLN A 63 4.20 0.84 -5.28
CA GLN A 63 5.51 0.43 -4.80
C GLN A 63 6.54 1.47 -5.23
N THR A 64 7.35 1.92 -4.29
CA THR A 64 8.50 2.78 -4.59
C THR A 64 9.76 1.93 -4.77
N PRO A 65 10.83 2.46 -5.40
CA PRO A 65 12.10 1.75 -5.54
C PRO A 65 12.71 1.25 -4.23
N ALA A 66 12.32 1.81 -3.08
CA ALA A 66 12.74 1.36 -1.76
C ALA A 66 11.79 0.30 -1.14
N ALA A 67 11.06 -0.45 -1.98
CA ALA A 67 10.05 -1.45 -1.60
C ALA A 67 8.96 -0.93 -0.66
N ARG A 68 8.66 0.38 -0.75
CA ARG A 68 7.63 1.04 0.07
C ARG A 68 6.29 0.94 -0.61
N THR A 69 5.28 0.44 0.08
CA THR A 69 3.90 0.42 -0.44
C THR A 69 3.17 1.65 0.08
N ILE A 70 2.86 2.58 -0.81
CA ILE A 70 2.08 3.77 -0.47
C ILE A 70 0.67 3.59 -1.02
N ILE A 71 -0.31 3.71 -0.13
CA ILE A 71 -1.73 3.73 -0.49
C ILE A 71 -2.17 5.18 -0.60
N TYR A 72 -2.79 5.51 -1.72
CA TYR A 72 -3.41 6.80 -1.97
C TYR A 72 -4.91 6.58 -2.13
N ASP A 73 -5.70 7.39 -1.45
CA ASP A 73 -7.16 7.32 -1.47
C ASP A 73 -7.73 8.67 -1.91
N GLY A 74 -8.92 8.65 -2.52
CA GLY A 74 -9.69 9.85 -2.84
C GLY A 74 -8.93 10.81 -3.74
N VAL A 75 -8.80 12.07 -3.30
CA VAL A 75 -8.14 13.13 -4.07
C VAL A 75 -6.66 12.85 -4.32
N ASP A 76 -5.96 12.26 -3.35
CA ASP A 76 -4.54 11.92 -3.51
C ASP A 76 -4.36 10.85 -4.58
N CYS A 77 -5.26 9.87 -4.63
CA CYS A 77 -5.29 8.89 -5.71
C CYS A 77 -5.53 9.56 -7.06
N CYS A 78 -6.45 10.52 -7.17
CA CYS A 78 -6.68 11.26 -8.41
C CYS A 78 -5.40 11.98 -8.86
N GLY A 79 -4.64 12.57 -7.93
CA GLY A 79 -3.34 13.17 -8.21
C GLY A 79 -2.30 12.16 -8.72
N VAL A 80 -2.33 10.92 -8.23
CA VAL A 80 -1.52 9.83 -8.78
C VAL A 80 -2.02 9.44 -10.17
N ALA A 81 -3.32 9.19 -10.35
CA ALA A 81 -3.92 8.82 -11.63
C ALA A 81 -3.58 9.84 -12.73
N MET A 82 -3.59 11.13 -12.40
CA MET A 82 -3.20 12.22 -13.30
C MET A 82 -1.78 12.10 -13.86
N LYS A 83 -0.86 11.45 -13.15
CA LYS A 83 0.52 11.20 -13.64
C LYS A 83 0.55 10.07 -14.68
N TYR A 84 -0.46 9.21 -14.69
CA TYR A 84 -0.53 7.99 -15.49
C TYR A 84 -1.56 8.08 -16.64
N ILE A 85 -2.28 9.20 -16.81
CA ILE A 85 -3.33 9.31 -17.85
C ILE A 85 -2.78 9.13 -19.27
N SER A 86 -1.51 9.47 -19.46
CA SER A 86 -0.80 9.41 -20.75
C SER A 86 0.35 8.42 -20.72
N ASP A 87 0.48 7.62 -19.65
CA ASP A 87 1.51 6.60 -19.59
C ASP A 87 1.24 5.52 -20.65
N ILE A 88 2.31 5.00 -21.24
CA ILE A 88 2.28 4.02 -22.32
C ILE A 88 2.72 2.63 -21.86
N ASP A 89 3.23 2.52 -20.63
CA ASP A 89 3.67 1.26 -20.05
C ASP A 89 2.66 0.80 -19.00
N GLY A 90 1.74 -0.09 -19.39
CA GLY A 90 0.72 -0.61 -18.49
C GLY A 90 -0.47 -1.23 -19.21
N VAL A 91 -1.42 -1.69 -18.41
CA VAL A 91 -2.68 -2.27 -18.86
C VAL A 91 -3.83 -1.60 -18.14
N VAL A 92 -4.85 -1.19 -18.89
CA VAL A 92 -6.12 -0.72 -18.34
C VAL A 92 -7.16 -1.82 -18.51
N GLU A 93 -7.80 -2.19 -17.42
CA GLU A 93 -8.92 -3.13 -17.40
C GLU A 93 -10.19 -2.41 -16.97
N VAL A 94 -11.29 -2.74 -17.64
CA VAL A 94 -12.60 -2.18 -17.31
C VAL A 94 -13.51 -3.30 -16.86
N TYR A 95 -14.10 -3.12 -15.69
CA TYR A 95 -14.98 -4.10 -15.06
C TYR A 95 -16.36 -3.49 -14.88
N SER A 96 -17.40 -4.16 -15.37
CA SER A 96 -18.77 -3.79 -15.07
C SER A 96 -19.19 -4.38 -13.71
N LEU A 97 -19.77 -3.54 -12.86
CA LEU A 97 -20.26 -3.90 -11.53
C LEU A 97 -21.66 -3.35 -11.33
N ASP A 98 -22.46 -4.04 -10.51
CA ASP A 98 -23.71 -3.49 -10.00
C ASP A 98 -23.41 -2.26 -9.12
N ARG A 99 -24.19 -1.19 -9.30
CA ARG A 99 -24.11 0.05 -8.52
C ARG A 99 -24.10 -0.21 -7.01
N LYS A 100 -24.86 -1.19 -6.52
CA LYS A 100 -24.95 -1.54 -5.10
C LYS A 100 -23.60 -2.03 -4.55
N ILE A 101 -22.82 -2.76 -5.35
CA ILE A 101 -21.49 -3.22 -4.96
C ILE A 101 -20.55 -2.03 -4.81
N ILE A 102 -20.61 -1.08 -5.75
CA ILE A 102 -19.81 0.15 -5.68
C ILE A 102 -20.21 0.97 -4.44
N ILE A 103 -21.51 1.14 -4.18
CA ILE A 103 -21.98 1.86 -2.98
C ILE A 103 -21.50 1.16 -1.70
N ALA A 104 -21.59 -0.16 -1.61
CA ALA A 104 -21.10 -0.92 -0.46
C ALA A 104 -19.58 -0.70 -0.25
N ASP A 105 -18.80 -0.74 -1.33
CA ASP A 105 -17.37 -0.46 -1.30
C ASP A 105 -17.07 0.98 -0.83
N LEU A 106 -17.85 1.98 -1.26
CA LEU A 106 -17.72 3.36 -0.75
C LEU A 106 -18.06 3.49 0.74
N LEU A 107 -18.99 2.69 1.26
CA LEU A 107 -19.32 2.65 2.68
C LEU A 107 -18.20 1.98 3.49
N THR A 108 -17.54 0.98 2.93
CA THR A 108 -16.38 0.32 3.55
C THR A 108 -15.12 1.21 3.54
N PHE A 109 -14.94 2.01 2.48
CA PHE A 109 -13.77 2.88 2.30
C PHE A 109 -14.19 4.34 2.07
N PRO A 110 -14.72 5.02 3.10
CA PRO A 110 -15.23 6.38 2.96
C PRO A 110 -14.15 7.38 2.55
N GLN A 111 -12.89 7.16 2.93
CA GLN A 111 -11.76 8.02 2.56
C GLN A 111 -11.41 7.96 1.07
N SER A 112 -11.81 6.89 0.37
CA SER A 112 -11.57 6.74 -1.06
C SER A 112 -12.55 7.55 -1.91
N ARG A 113 -13.62 8.08 -1.29
CA ARG A 113 -14.61 8.91 -1.95
C ARG A 113 -13.94 10.17 -2.46
N THR A 114 -14.22 10.49 -3.72
CA THR A 114 -13.83 11.77 -4.31
C THR A 114 -15.03 12.69 -4.16
N GLU A 115 -15.06 13.48 -3.08
CA GLU A 115 -16.05 14.54 -2.96
C GLU A 115 -15.85 15.50 -4.13
N GLU A 116 -16.89 15.61 -4.95
CA GLU A 116 -16.95 16.37 -6.20
C GLU A 116 -15.88 15.96 -7.24
N SER A 117 -16.35 15.26 -8.26
CA SER A 117 -15.66 14.74 -9.46
C SER A 117 -14.82 15.73 -10.27
N VAL A 118 -14.59 16.95 -9.78
CA VAL A 118 -14.13 18.10 -10.56
C VAL A 118 -12.69 17.94 -11.02
N ILE A 119 -11.75 17.43 -10.22
CA ILE A 119 -10.33 17.49 -10.61
C ILE A 119 -10.01 16.55 -11.77
N LEU A 120 -10.37 15.27 -11.66
CA LEU A 120 -10.07 14.28 -12.70
C LEU A 120 -11.01 14.45 -13.91
N ALA A 121 -12.31 14.73 -13.70
CA ALA A 121 -13.21 14.99 -14.82
C ALA A 121 -12.90 16.31 -15.55
N SER A 122 -12.49 17.37 -14.84
CA SER A 122 -12.05 18.61 -15.50
C SER A 122 -10.78 18.39 -16.28
N ALA A 123 -9.83 17.61 -15.77
CA ALA A 123 -8.61 17.28 -16.51
C ALA A 123 -8.90 16.50 -17.79
N LEU A 124 -9.88 15.58 -17.77
CA LEU A 124 -10.36 14.89 -18.96
C LEU A 124 -11.03 15.88 -19.95
N ASN A 125 -11.86 16.81 -19.46
CA ASN A 125 -12.58 17.78 -20.28
C ASN A 125 -11.70 18.91 -20.85
N THR A 126 -10.63 19.32 -20.16
CA THR A 126 -9.74 20.39 -20.61
C THR A 126 -8.83 19.99 -21.77
N GLY A 127 -8.87 18.74 -22.24
CA GLY A 127 -8.17 18.37 -23.46
C GLY A 127 -6.70 18.76 -23.40
N ALA A 128 -5.92 18.11 -22.53
CA ALA A 128 -4.54 17.86 -22.90
C ALA A 128 -4.64 17.07 -24.20
N GLY A 129 -4.67 17.77 -25.34
CA GLY A 129 -4.52 17.17 -26.66
C GLY A 129 -3.31 16.27 -26.50
N ILE A 130 -3.53 14.96 -26.61
CA ILE A 130 -2.50 13.97 -26.37
C ILE A 130 -1.76 13.90 -27.70
N PRO A 131 -0.63 14.61 -27.93
CA PRO A 131 0.25 14.19 -28.99
C PRO A 131 0.72 12.80 -28.58
N VAL A 132 0.38 11.81 -29.39
CA VAL A 132 1.18 10.59 -29.47
C VAL A 132 2.58 11.07 -29.82
N LYS A 133 3.48 11.18 -28.83
CA LYS A 133 4.87 11.59 -29.07
C LYS A 133 5.46 10.57 -30.04
N ALA A 134 5.72 11.00 -31.27
CA ALA A 134 6.64 10.30 -32.16
C ALA A 134 7.98 10.08 -31.43
N PRO A 135 8.68 8.97 -31.69
CA PRO A 135 9.90 8.62 -30.97
C PRO A 135 10.92 9.77 -31.00
N PRO A 136 11.60 10.07 -29.88
CA PRO A 136 12.54 11.18 -29.80
C PRO A 136 13.69 10.98 -30.81
N LYS A 137 14.03 12.06 -31.51
CA LYS A 137 15.21 12.11 -32.40
C LYS A 137 16.47 11.78 -31.58
N PRO A 138 17.46 11.05 -32.14
CA PRO A 138 18.67 10.68 -31.41
C PRO A 138 19.36 11.91 -30.77
N PRO A 139 19.90 11.77 -29.55
CA PRO A 139 20.56 12.89 -28.87
C PRO A 139 21.77 13.36 -29.68
N THR A 140 21.91 14.68 -29.81
CA THR A 140 23.14 15.31 -30.30
C THR A 140 24.30 15.00 -29.33
N PRO A 141 25.52 14.75 -29.84
CA PRO A 141 26.67 14.40 -29.00
C PRO A 141 26.96 15.47 -27.94
N PRO A 142 27.40 15.08 -26.73
CA PRO A 142 27.77 16.03 -25.69
C PRO A 142 29.00 16.86 -26.11
N PRO A 143 29.07 18.14 -25.71
CA PRO A 143 30.25 18.96 -25.91
C PRO A 143 31.46 18.42 -25.12
N PRO A 144 32.70 18.62 -25.62
CA PRO A 144 33.91 18.04 -25.05
C PRO A 144 34.20 18.53 -23.62
N PRO A 145 34.83 17.70 -22.76
CA PRO A 145 35.15 18.05 -21.39
C PRO A 145 36.14 19.22 -21.29
N LYS A 146 35.95 20.08 -20.29
CA LYS A 146 36.96 21.08 -19.91
C LYS A 146 38.08 20.46 -19.05
N PRO A 147 39.32 20.97 -19.12
CA PRO A 147 40.47 20.44 -18.39
C PRO A 147 40.37 20.57 -16.87
N PRO A 148 41.07 19.71 -16.10
CA PRO A 148 41.02 19.68 -14.64
C PRO A 148 41.84 20.83 -14.03
N VAL A 149 41.33 21.39 -12.93
CA VAL A 149 42.09 22.28 -12.04
C VAL A 149 42.50 21.47 -10.82
N SER A 150 43.81 21.39 -10.59
CA SER A 150 44.44 20.85 -9.40
C SER A 150 44.30 21.82 -8.22
N VAL A 151 44.37 21.32 -6.98
CA VAL A 151 45.36 21.73 -5.94
C VAL A 151 44.94 21.26 -4.54
N ALA A 152 45.96 20.70 -3.86
CA ALA A 152 46.29 20.65 -2.44
C ALA A 152 45.74 19.56 -1.50
N GLU A 153 46.71 19.02 -0.75
CA GLU A 153 46.66 17.95 0.24
C GLU A 153 46.36 18.44 1.69
N LYS A 154 45.86 17.48 2.47
CA LYS A 154 45.77 17.24 3.95
C LYS A 154 46.39 18.20 4.99
N PRO A 155 45.81 18.18 6.21
CA PRO A 155 46.56 17.63 7.37
C PRO A 155 45.86 16.47 8.15
N PRO A 156 46.59 15.75 9.03
CA PRO A 156 46.20 14.49 9.69
C PRO A 156 45.41 14.63 11.02
N ALA A 157 44.93 13.48 11.51
CA ALA A 157 44.02 13.29 12.66
C ALA A 157 44.70 13.34 14.05
N PRO A 158 43.96 13.67 15.13
CA PRO A 158 44.35 13.36 16.52
C PRO A 158 43.83 11.99 17.03
N PRO A 159 44.59 11.31 17.92
CA PRO A 159 44.26 10.01 18.55
C PRO A 159 43.21 10.06 19.69
N PRO A 160 42.71 8.90 20.15
CA PRO A 160 41.52 8.79 21.03
C PRO A 160 41.82 8.98 22.52
N THR A 161 40.81 9.39 23.29
CA THR A 161 40.85 9.50 24.75
C THR A 161 40.35 8.24 25.47
N PRO A 162 40.94 7.84 26.64
CA PRO A 162 40.52 6.69 27.45
C PRO A 162 39.29 6.90 28.35
N GLN A 163 38.67 5.76 28.71
CA GLN A 163 37.48 5.54 29.56
C GLN A 163 37.61 5.95 31.04
N PRO A 164 36.47 6.06 31.75
CA PRO A 164 36.34 5.44 33.09
C PRO A 164 35.29 4.31 33.21
N PRO A 165 35.37 3.48 34.27
CA PRO A 165 34.66 2.20 34.45
C PRO A 165 33.17 2.30 34.86
N ALA A 166 32.50 1.15 34.76
CA ALA A 166 31.08 0.92 35.01
C ALA A 166 30.62 1.14 36.48
N PRO A 167 29.39 1.63 36.71
CA PRO A 167 28.68 1.49 37.97
C PRO A 167 28.06 0.08 38.15
N PRO A 168 27.89 -0.38 39.41
CA PRO A 168 27.56 -1.77 39.76
C PRO A 168 26.13 -2.23 39.43
N ALA A 169 26.02 -3.54 39.27
CA ALA A 169 24.80 -4.28 39.01
C ALA A 169 23.71 -4.04 40.08
N ALA A 170 22.55 -3.55 39.65
CA ALA A 170 21.32 -3.69 40.41
C ALA A 170 20.77 -5.10 40.18
N ALA A 171 20.73 -5.90 41.25
CA ALA A 171 20.04 -7.18 41.28
C ALA A 171 18.55 -6.96 40.97
N LYS A 172 18.14 -7.33 39.74
CA LYS A 172 16.74 -7.60 39.45
C LYS A 172 16.47 -9.07 39.78
N ALA A 173 15.48 -9.28 40.64
CA ALA A 173 14.91 -10.58 40.94
C ALA A 173 14.61 -11.35 39.65
N PRO A 174 14.70 -12.70 39.66
CA PRO A 174 14.30 -13.50 38.52
C PRO A 174 12.82 -13.22 38.23
N VAL A 175 12.56 -12.51 37.13
CA VAL A 175 11.25 -12.50 36.50
C VAL A 175 11.07 -13.93 36.02
N ALA A 176 10.10 -14.63 36.62
CA ALA A 176 9.70 -15.95 36.18
C ALA A 176 9.56 -15.93 34.65
N GLU A 177 10.35 -16.76 33.98
CA GLU A 177 10.17 -17.07 32.57
C GLU A 177 8.76 -17.65 32.43
N ALA A 178 7.82 -16.78 32.05
CA ALA A 178 6.57 -17.23 31.48
C ALA A 178 6.97 -17.96 30.20
N VAL A 179 6.93 -19.28 30.27
CA VAL A 179 6.97 -20.17 29.11
C VAL A 179 5.76 -19.80 28.26
N VAL A 180 5.96 -18.83 27.36
CA VAL A 180 5.02 -18.51 26.30
C VAL A 180 5.01 -19.73 25.40
N ARG A 181 3.97 -20.56 25.55
CA ARG A 181 3.66 -21.62 24.59
C ARG A 181 3.74 -20.99 23.20
N GLU A 182 4.66 -21.48 22.38
CA GLU A 182 4.70 -21.11 20.97
C GLU A 182 3.32 -21.38 20.39
N VAL A 183 2.70 -20.27 20.04
CA VAL A 183 1.42 -20.13 19.38
C VAL A 183 1.45 -20.98 18.10
N GLY A 184 0.39 -21.74 17.84
CA GLY A 184 0.29 -22.67 16.69
C GLY A 184 0.18 -22.00 15.30
N VAL A 185 0.57 -20.74 15.18
CA VAL A 185 0.50 -19.94 13.95
C VAL A 185 1.91 -19.50 13.57
N ARG A 186 2.31 -19.73 12.31
CA ARG A 186 3.67 -19.47 11.85
C ARG A 186 3.87 -17.99 11.55
N ILE A 187 4.86 -17.33 12.16
CA ILE A 187 5.23 -15.98 11.72
C ILE A 187 5.95 -16.06 10.37
N MET A 188 5.47 -15.28 9.41
CA MET A 188 6.02 -15.21 8.06
C MET A 188 7.04 -14.08 7.98
N ASP A 189 8.22 -14.36 7.41
CA ASP A 189 9.29 -13.35 7.26
C ASP A 189 9.03 -12.36 6.10
N GLU A 190 8.15 -12.74 5.17
CA GLU A 190 7.82 -11.94 4.00
C GLU A 190 6.64 -10.99 4.26
N CYS A 191 6.75 -9.78 3.71
CA CYS A 191 5.65 -8.84 3.67
C CYS A 191 4.57 -9.35 2.73
N VAL A 192 3.31 -9.14 3.10
CA VAL A 192 2.19 -9.44 2.20
C VAL A 192 2.29 -8.49 1.01
N ASP A 193 2.27 -9.05 -0.19
CA ASP A 193 2.28 -8.21 -1.37
C ASP A 193 1.04 -7.30 -1.38
N PRO A 194 1.15 -6.07 -1.88
CA PRO A 194 0.07 -5.10 -1.74
C PRO A 194 -1.22 -5.50 -2.43
N VAL A 195 -1.14 -6.34 -3.47
CA VAL A 195 -2.30 -6.82 -4.20
C VAL A 195 -3.06 -7.83 -3.35
N THR A 196 -2.37 -8.78 -2.74
CA THR A 196 -2.95 -9.72 -1.78
C THR A 196 -3.54 -8.99 -0.59
N LEU A 197 -2.86 -7.99 -0.04
CA LEU A 197 -3.37 -7.17 1.05
C LEU A 197 -4.71 -6.51 0.67
N TYR A 198 -4.77 -5.87 -0.50
CA TYR A 198 -6.00 -5.27 -1.00
C TYR A 198 -7.14 -6.29 -1.15
N MET A 199 -6.85 -7.49 -1.66
CA MET A 199 -7.84 -8.56 -1.80
C MET A 199 -8.40 -9.03 -0.46
N ILE A 200 -7.53 -9.15 0.54
CA ILE A 200 -7.93 -9.51 1.90
C ILE A 200 -8.88 -8.43 2.44
N ILE A 201 -8.49 -7.16 2.39
CA ILE A 201 -9.29 -6.07 2.93
C ILE A 201 -10.66 -5.99 2.21
N LYS A 202 -10.67 -6.12 0.89
CA LYS A 202 -11.91 -6.07 0.08
C LYS A 202 -12.89 -7.21 0.40
N SER A 203 -12.38 -8.41 0.71
CA SER A 203 -13.20 -9.56 1.05
C SER A 203 -13.53 -9.65 2.55
N SER A 204 -12.98 -8.74 3.35
CA SER A 204 -13.13 -8.75 4.80
C SER A 204 -14.18 -7.74 5.27
N GLN A 205 -14.86 -8.07 6.36
CA GLN A 205 -15.77 -7.17 7.05
C GLN A 205 -15.05 -6.60 8.27
N LEU A 206 -15.19 -5.29 8.52
CA LEU A 206 -14.70 -4.67 9.76
C LEU A 206 -15.50 -5.24 10.93
N VAL A 207 -14.84 -5.93 11.85
CA VAL A 207 -15.48 -6.57 13.01
C VAL A 207 -15.19 -5.85 14.31
N GLU A 208 -14.13 -5.05 14.35
CA GLU A 208 -13.68 -4.41 15.58
C GLU A 208 -12.86 -3.16 15.30
N SER A 209 -13.00 -2.18 16.17
CA SER A 209 -12.08 -1.05 16.26
C SER A 209 -11.80 -0.74 17.72
N ALA A 210 -10.54 -0.49 18.05
CA ALA A 210 -10.08 -0.16 19.38
C ALA A 210 -9.14 1.04 19.31
N ARG A 211 -9.25 1.95 20.30
CA ARG A 211 -8.39 3.15 20.35
C ARG A 211 -6.93 2.79 20.57
N GLU A 212 -6.69 1.80 21.43
CA GLU A 212 -5.36 1.35 21.81
C GLU A 212 -5.40 -0.14 22.17
N LEU A 213 -4.35 -0.85 21.79
CA LEU A 213 -4.13 -2.25 22.13
C LEU A 213 -2.65 -2.42 22.53
N PRO A 214 -2.36 -3.07 23.67
CA PRO A 214 -0.98 -3.43 24.01
C PRO A 214 -0.38 -4.34 22.93
N GLY A 215 0.89 -4.14 22.59
CA GLY A 215 1.60 -4.95 21.60
C GLY A 215 1.47 -6.47 21.76
N PRO A 216 1.61 -7.04 22.99
CA PRO A 216 1.40 -8.47 23.20
C PRO A 216 -0.04 -8.92 22.87
N ALA A 217 -1.02 -8.06 23.13
CA ALA A 217 -2.43 -8.35 22.90
C ALA A 217 -2.81 -8.37 21.41
N VAL A 218 -1.97 -7.84 20.49
CA VAL A 218 -2.23 -7.87 19.04
C VAL A 218 -2.32 -9.31 18.53
N LEU A 219 -1.32 -10.14 18.84
CA LEU A 219 -1.29 -11.53 18.37
C LEU A 219 -2.31 -12.40 19.13
N GLU A 220 -2.44 -12.19 20.44
CA GLU A 220 -3.46 -12.87 21.25
C GLU A 220 -4.87 -12.60 20.71
N ARG A 221 -5.14 -11.36 20.25
CA ARG A 221 -6.44 -11.00 19.66
C ARG A 221 -6.68 -11.74 18.35
N ILE A 222 -5.67 -11.82 17.48
CA ILE A 222 -5.74 -12.56 16.22
C ILE A 222 -5.99 -14.04 16.50
N GLU A 223 -5.27 -14.65 17.44
CA GLU A 223 -5.46 -16.04 17.83
C GLU A 223 -6.85 -16.34 18.39
N GLY A 224 -7.37 -15.45 19.24
CA GLY A 224 -8.74 -15.55 19.74
C GLY A 224 -9.74 -15.60 18.58
N MET A 225 -9.58 -14.71 17.61
CA MET A 225 -10.43 -14.68 16.41
C MET A 225 -10.26 -15.92 15.53
N ILE A 226 -9.05 -16.47 15.40
CA ILE A 226 -8.82 -17.73 14.66
C ILE A 226 -9.63 -18.87 15.29
N LYS A 227 -9.57 -19.01 16.61
CA LYS A 227 -10.27 -20.07 17.35
C LYS A 227 -11.79 -19.92 17.30
N GLU A 228 -12.27 -18.68 17.47
CA GLU A 228 -13.70 -18.38 17.57
C GLU A 228 -14.40 -18.38 16.22
N LYS A 229 -13.78 -17.79 15.19
CA LYS A 229 -14.45 -17.46 13.93
C LYS A 229 -13.99 -18.31 12.75
N LYS A 230 -12.88 -19.03 12.86
CA LYS A 230 -12.26 -19.81 11.78
C LYS A 230 -12.19 -19.04 10.44
N PRO A 231 -11.64 -17.82 10.45
CA PRO A 231 -11.68 -16.96 9.27
C PRO A 231 -10.72 -17.45 8.19
N LYS A 232 -11.05 -17.19 6.93
CA LYS A 232 -10.12 -17.35 5.81
C LYS A 232 -8.93 -16.40 5.95
N TYR A 233 -9.21 -15.13 6.26
CA TYR A 233 -8.20 -14.10 6.51
C TYR A 233 -8.57 -13.20 7.69
N ILE A 234 -7.56 -12.72 8.41
CA ILE A 234 -7.70 -11.59 9.35
C ILE A 234 -6.75 -10.51 8.90
N TYR A 235 -7.23 -9.27 8.79
CA TYR A 235 -6.38 -8.11 8.61
C TYR A 235 -6.52 -7.18 9.81
N LEU A 236 -5.41 -6.71 10.33
CA LEU A 236 -5.33 -5.70 11.37
C LEU A 236 -4.46 -4.55 10.88
N SER A 237 -4.96 -3.32 11.07
CA SER A 237 -4.17 -2.10 10.91
C SER A 237 -4.10 -1.36 12.23
N GLY A 238 -2.98 -0.69 12.50
CA GLY A 238 -2.85 0.24 13.61
C GLY A 238 -1.58 1.09 13.49
N ASN A 239 -1.31 1.90 14.50
CA ASN A 239 -0.14 2.77 14.55
C ASN A 239 0.74 2.43 15.75
N VAL A 240 2.04 2.41 15.55
CA VAL A 240 3.07 2.28 16.59
C VAL A 240 3.94 3.52 16.49
N THR A 241 4.52 4.06 17.58
CA THR A 241 5.20 5.37 17.57
C THR A 241 6.06 5.65 16.31
N GLY A 242 5.51 6.47 15.40
CA GLY A 242 6.13 6.88 14.15
C GLY A 242 6.13 5.84 13.01
N ALA A 243 5.27 4.83 13.07
CA ALA A 243 5.18 3.74 12.11
C ALA A 243 3.75 3.17 11.98
N ALA A 244 3.38 2.72 10.79
CA ALA A 244 2.13 2.00 10.56
C ALA A 244 2.35 0.50 10.75
N LEU A 245 1.50 -0.16 11.54
CA LEU A 245 1.48 -1.59 11.75
C LEU A 245 0.39 -2.24 10.90
N ARG A 246 0.75 -3.31 10.20
CA ARG A 246 -0.18 -4.16 9.46
C ARG A 246 0.05 -5.61 9.88
N VAL A 247 -1.00 -6.33 10.19
CA VAL A 247 -0.94 -7.76 10.49
C VAL A 247 -1.94 -8.49 9.64
N VAL A 248 -1.50 -9.57 9.01
CA VAL A 248 -2.32 -10.41 8.14
C VAL A 248 -2.19 -11.85 8.58
N TYR A 249 -3.32 -12.48 8.88
CA TYR A 249 -3.43 -13.93 9.01
C TYR A 249 -3.98 -14.53 7.72
N ASP A 250 -3.36 -15.61 7.26
CA ASP A 250 -3.82 -16.46 6.16
C ASP A 250 -4.02 -17.90 6.65
N SER A 251 -5.27 -18.37 6.63
CA SER A 251 -5.64 -19.73 7.03
C SER A 251 -5.07 -20.83 6.15
N GLN A 252 -4.84 -20.57 4.85
CA GLN A 252 -4.28 -21.57 3.93
C GLN A 252 -2.80 -21.80 4.22
N ALA A 253 -2.06 -20.73 4.49
CA ALA A 253 -0.66 -20.80 4.90
C ALA A 253 -0.49 -21.13 6.39
N ASN A 254 -1.56 -21.08 7.17
CA ASN A 254 -1.57 -21.06 8.63
C ASN A 254 -0.49 -20.11 9.20
N GLY A 255 -0.40 -18.91 8.59
CA GLY A 255 0.68 -17.96 8.80
C GLY A 255 0.20 -16.57 9.16
N VAL A 256 1.00 -15.85 9.94
CA VAL A 256 0.82 -14.44 10.25
C VAL A 256 2.00 -13.64 9.70
N SER A 257 1.72 -12.72 8.80
CA SER A 257 2.66 -11.68 8.38
C SER A 257 2.46 -10.44 9.25
N VAL A 258 3.52 -9.99 9.91
CA VAL A 258 3.54 -8.74 10.69
C VAL A 258 4.46 -7.77 9.97
N GLU A 259 3.90 -6.65 9.52
CA GLU A 259 4.59 -5.61 8.78
C GLU A 259 4.58 -4.29 9.56
N LEU A 260 5.74 -3.65 9.66
CA LEU A 260 5.87 -2.32 10.22
C LEU A 260 6.50 -1.39 9.20
N GLU A 261 5.75 -0.36 8.82
CA GLU A 261 6.18 0.66 7.87
C GLU A 261 6.61 1.92 8.62
N LYS A 262 7.88 2.29 8.52
CA LYS A 262 8.42 3.51 9.14
C LYS A 262 9.08 4.38 8.08
N SER A 263 8.60 5.63 7.99
CA SER A 263 9.07 6.59 7.00
C SER A 263 9.05 6.01 5.58
N GLY A 264 8.09 5.15 5.28
CA GLY A 264 7.94 4.43 4.03
C GLY A 264 8.63 3.06 3.95
N THR A 265 9.71 2.81 4.70
CA THR A 265 10.38 1.49 4.61
C THR A 265 9.61 0.45 5.39
N SER A 266 9.23 -0.64 4.72
CA SER A 266 8.52 -1.78 5.33
C SER A 266 9.52 -2.82 5.81
N ARG A 267 9.31 -3.33 7.02
CA ARG A 267 10.01 -4.49 7.59
C ARG A 267 8.96 -5.52 7.96
N CYS A 268 9.31 -6.80 7.83
CA CYS A 268 8.40 -7.91 8.13
C CYS A 268 9.09 -9.01 8.95
N GLY A 269 8.29 -9.93 9.47
CA GLY A 269 8.78 -11.11 10.18
C GLY A 269 8.98 -10.96 11.67
N LYS A 270 9.71 -11.91 12.24
CA LYS A 270 9.86 -12.06 13.70
C LYS A 270 10.46 -10.84 14.38
N ALA A 271 11.42 -10.18 13.74
CA ALA A 271 12.04 -8.96 14.29
C ALA A 271 11.02 -7.83 14.52
N VAL A 272 9.98 -7.75 13.68
CA VAL A 272 8.89 -6.77 13.85
C VAL A 272 7.99 -7.16 15.01
N VAL A 273 7.68 -8.45 15.15
CA VAL A 273 6.89 -8.96 16.29
C VAL A 273 7.53 -8.57 17.62
N ASP A 274 8.84 -8.77 17.73
CA ASP A 274 9.59 -8.45 18.95
C ASP A 274 9.57 -6.94 19.23
N GLU A 275 9.69 -6.11 18.19
CA GLU A 275 9.58 -4.66 18.32
C GLU A 275 8.19 -4.21 18.78
N VAL A 276 7.13 -4.76 18.17
CA VAL A 276 5.73 -4.41 18.47
C VAL A 276 5.34 -4.87 19.88
N ARG A 277 5.85 -6.02 20.35
CA ARG A 277 5.55 -6.58 21.68
C ARG A 277 5.84 -5.62 22.84
N SER A 278 6.79 -4.71 22.65
CA SER A 278 7.19 -3.73 23.67
C SER A 278 6.44 -2.39 23.59
N LYS A 279 5.49 -2.23 22.66
CA LYS A 279 4.87 -0.93 22.33
C LYS A 279 3.35 -1.01 22.41
N SER A 280 2.69 0.14 22.55
CA SER A 280 1.25 0.28 22.32
C SER A 280 0.97 0.44 20.83
N VAL A 281 -0.13 -0.16 20.38
CA VAL A 281 -0.69 0.03 19.04
C VAL A 281 -1.96 0.87 19.15
N THR A 282 -2.02 2.02 18.48
CA THR A 282 -3.20 2.90 18.48
C THR A 282 -4.01 2.76 17.19
N ASP A 283 -5.25 3.25 17.22
CA ASP A 283 -6.15 3.30 16.06
C ASP A 283 -6.36 1.94 15.40
N VAL A 284 -6.48 0.91 16.24
CA VAL A 284 -6.58 -0.48 15.81
C VAL A 284 -7.92 -0.71 15.11
N LYS A 285 -7.85 -1.33 13.95
CA LYS A 285 -9.01 -1.79 13.18
C LYS A 285 -8.74 -3.23 12.75
N ILE A 286 -9.75 -4.09 12.89
CA ILE A 286 -9.64 -5.50 12.57
C ILE A 286 -10.76 -5.89 11.61
N TRP A 287 -10.37 -6.47 10.49
CA TRP A 287 -11.24 -7.00 9.45
C TRP A 287 -11.10 -8.51 9.35
N ILE A 288 -12.21 -9.20 9.08
CA ILE A 288 -12.25 -10.64 8.92
C ILE A 288 -12.92 -11.01 7.60
N ALA A 289 -12.27 -11.85 6.80
CA ALA A 289 -12.90 -12.60 5.72
C ALA A 289 -13.16 -14.03 6.22
N VAL A 290 -14.43 -14.46 6.18
CA VAL A 290 -14.84 -15.84 6.51
C VAL A 290 -14.85 -16.70 5.25
#